data_AF-A0A7X7H232-F1
#
_entry.id   AF-A0A7X7H232-F1
#
_cell.length_a   1.000
_cell.length_b   1.000
_cell.length_c   1.000
_cell.angle_alpha   90.00
_cell.angle_beta   90.00
_cell.angle_gamma   90.00
#
_symmetry.space_group_name_H-M   'P 1'
#
loop_
_entity.id
_entity.type
_entity.pdbx_description
1 polymer ?
#
loop_
_entity_poly.entity_id
_entity_poly.type
_entity_poly.pdbx_seq_one_letter_code
_entity_poly.pdbx_strand_id
1 'polypeptide(L)' 'FKSMGLSPQSAIKLFYRQTVIRKKLPFHPVAEDPFYSEENQRILLESVKQLIEGKGTPHELIEA' A
#
# COMPACT_ATOMS: atom_id res chain seq x y z
N PHE A 1 12.68 -17.25 15.65
CA PHE A 1 14.03 -17.05 15.09
C PHE A 1 14.90 -18.29 15.25
N LYS A 2 15.17 -18.79 16.48
CA LYS A 2 15.93 -20.04 16.70
C LYS A 2 15.37 -21.26 15.97
N SER A 3 14.04 -21.42 15.89
CA SER A 3 13.38 -22.50 15.13
C SER A 3 13.61 -22.46 13.62
N MET A 4 13.93 -21.28 13.07
CA MET A 4 14.25 -21.07 11.66
C MET A 4 15.77 -21.07 11.41
N GLY A 5 16.60 -21.35 12.43
CA GLY A 5 18.06 -21.26 12.33
C GLY A 5 18.58 -19.83 12.10
N LEU A 6 17.76 -18.80 12.36
CA LEU A 6 18.11 -17.40 12.11
C LEU A 6 18.34 -16.65 13.42
N SER A 7 19.31 -15.72 13.42
CA SER A 7 19.38 -14.67 14.43
C SER A 7 18.36 -13.56 14.11
N PRO A 8 17.92 -12.79 15.11
CA PRO A 8 17.08 -11.61 14.88
C PRO A 8 17.70 -10.60 13.91
N GLN A 9 19.02 -10.36 14.00
CA GLN A 9 19.73 -9.45 13.10
C GLN A 9 19.70 -9.94 11.65
N SER A 10 19.87 -11.25 11.43
CA SER A 10 19.77 -11.84 10.10
C SER A 10 18.35 -11.75 9.53
N ALA A 11 17.32 -11.91 10.37
CA ALA A 11 15.93 -11.75 9.94
C ALA A 11 15.61 -10.30 9.52
N ILE A 12 16.09 -9.30 10.27
CA ILE A 12 15.93 -7.88 9.91
C ILE A 12 16.62 -7.59 8.58
N LYS A 13 17.88 -8.03 8.40
CA LYS A 13 18.62 -7.85 7.13
C LYS A 13 17.88 -8.49 5.95
N LEU A 14 17.34 -9.69 6.15
CA LEU A 14 16.57 -10.38 5.11
C LEU A 14 15.30 -9.61 4.75
N PHE A 15 14.54 -9.14 5.74
CA PHE A 15 13.37 -8.29 5.52
C PHE A 15 13.72 -7.06 4.67
N TYR A 16 14.72 -6.26 5.09
CA TYR A 16 15.15 -5.08 4.35
C TYR A 16 15.56 -5.40 2.92
N ARG A 17 16.37 -6.44 2.72
CA ARG A 17 16.82 -6.84 1.39
C ARG A 17 15.65 -7.19 0.48
N GLN A 18 14.68 -7.95 0.98
CA GLN A 18 13.51 -8.33 0.19
C GLN A 18 12.64 -7.12 -0.14
N THR A 19 12.44 -6.20 0.81
CA THR A 19 11.66 -4.97 0.60
C THR A 19 12.28 -4.08 -0.48
N VAL A 20 13.60 -3.86 -0.43
CA VAL A 20 14.30 -3.00 -1.39
C VAL A 20 14.33 -3.61 -2.79
N ILE A 21 14.67 -4.90 -2.93
CA ILE A 21 14.76 -5.56 -4.24
C ILE A 21 13.39 -5.60 -4.94
N ARG A 22 12.33 -5.89 -4.20
CA ARG A 22 11.00 -6.08 -4.76
C ARG A 22 10.15 -4.81 -4.78
N LYS A 23 10.64 -3.72 -4.18
CA LYS A 23 9.91 -2.47 -3.96
C LYS A 23 8.51 -2.67 -3.35
N LYS A 24 8.37 -3.70 -2.49
CA LYS A 24 7.10 -4.07 -1.83
C LYS A 24 7.37 -4.83 -0.53
N LEU A 25 6.37 -4.88 0.35
CA LEU A 25 6.46 -5.66 1.58
C LEU A 25 6.61 -7.16 1.28
N PRO A 26 7.49 -7.89 2.00
CA PRO A 26 7.75 -9.31 1.78
C PRO A 26 6.72 -10.23 2.45
N PHE A 27 5.54 -9.71 2.79
CA PHE A 27 4.39 -10.44 3.31
C PHE A 27 3.11 -9.71 2.88
N HIS A 28 1.98 -10.42 2.90
CA HIS A 28 0.69 -9.79 2.67
C HIS A 28 0.22 -9.10 3.96
N PRO A 29 -0.25 -7.85 3.91
CA PRO A 29 -0.92 -7.24 5.04
C PRO A 29 -2.13 -8.10 5.45
N VAL A 30 -2.28 -8.37 6.74
CA VAL A 30 -3.46 -9.08 7.28
C VAL A 30 -4.55 -8.08 7.69
N ALA A 31 -4.33 -6.78 7.46
CA ALA A 31 -5.35 -5.77 7.68
C ALA A 31 -6.54 -6.03 6.76
N GLU A 32 -7.75 -5.86 7.28
CA GLU A 32 -8.96 -5.82 6.44
C GLU A 32 -8.76 -4.73 5.38
N ASP A 33 -9.16 -5.03 4.15
CA ASP A 33 -9.06 -4.09 3.05
C ASP A 33 -9.88 -2.82 3.39
N PRO A 34 -9.22 -1.68 3.66
CA PRO A 34 -9.92 -0.49 4.08
C PRO A 34 -10.59 0.20 2.89
N PHE A 35 -10.45 -0.32 1.66
CA PHE A 35 -11.00 0.30 0.46
C PHE A 35 -12.50 0.61 0.58
N TYR A 36 -13.27 -0.29 1.19
CA TYR A 36 -14.72 -0.11 1.44
C TYR A 36 -15.06 0.42 2.84
N SER A 37 -14.09 0.93 3.60
CA SER A 37 -14.36 1.59 4.88
C SER A 37 -15.17 2.87 4.70
N GLU A 38 -16.05 3.18 5.65
CA GLU A 38 -16.87 4.40 5.64
C GLU A 38 -16.04 5.68 5.45
N GLU A 39 -14.86 5.74 6.08
CA GLU A 39 -13.95 6.87 5.96
C GLU A 39 -13.41 7.05 4.54
N ASN A 40 -12.93 5.96 3.91
CA ASN A 40 -12.41 6.01 2.55
C ASN A 40 -13.53 6.28 1.53
N GLN A 41 -14.71 5.69 1.72
CA GLN A 41 -15.87 5.95 0.85
C GLN A 41 -16.32 7.41 0.94
N ARG A 42 -16.30 8.03 2.12
CA ARG A 42 -16.58 9.47 2.28
C ARG A 42 -15.61 10.34 1.48
N ILE A 43 -14.30 10.05 1.55
CA ILE A 43 -13.26 10.80 0.81
C ILE A 43 -13.43 10.60 -0.70
N LEU A 44 -13.75 9.38 -1.14
CA LEU A 44 -13.99 9.07 -2.55
C LEU A 44 -15.16 9.89 -3.10
N LEU A 45 -16.29 9.94 -2.38
CA LEU A 45 -17.45 10.74 -2.77
C LEU A 45 -17.14 12.23 -2.83
N GLU A 46 -16.36 12.74 -1.88
CA GLU A 46 -15.89 14.13 -1.91
C GLU A 46 -15.03 14.41 -3.15
N SER A 47 -14.09 13.51 -3.46
CA SER A 47 -13.23 13.60 -4.63
C SER A 47 -14.04 13.61 -5.92
N VAL A 48 -15.06 12.73 -6.04
CA VAL A 48 -15.99 12.71 -7.18
C VAL A 48 -16.71 14.05 -7.33
N LYS A 49 -17.21 14.63 -6.23
CA LYS A 49 -17.86 15.95 -6.26
C LYS A 49 -16.90 17.04 -6.76
N GLN A 50 -15.65 17.05 -6.29
CA GLN A 50 -14.64 18.01 -6.73
C GLN A 50 -14.34 17.88 -8.24
N LEU A 51 -14.29 16.65 -8.76
CA LEU A 51 -14.11 16.41 -10.20
C LEU A 51 -15.29 16.95 -11.02
N ILE A 52 -16.53 16.73 -10.57
CA ILE A 52 -17.74 17.26 -11.22
C ILE A 52 -17.76 18.80 -11.20
N GLU A 53 -17.28 19.42 -10.12
CA GLU A 53 -17.14 20.88 -9.99
C GLU A 53 -15.98 21.46 -10.81
N GLY A 54 -15.25 20.63 -11.58
CA GLY A 54 -14.15 21.08 -12.44
C GLY A 54 -12.86 21.42 -11.69
N LYS A 55 -12.71 20.96 -10.45
CA LYS A 55 -11.50 21.19 -9.63
C LYS A 55 -10.37 20.17 -9.90
N GLY A 56 -10.61 19.19 -10.76
CA GLY A 56 -9.62 18.18 -11.14
C GLY A 56 -8.73 18.60 -12.29
N THR A 57 -7.49 18.10 -12.31
CA THR A 57 -6.61 18.18 -13.48
C THR A 57 -6.55 16.83 -14.18
N PRO A 58 -6.75 16.78 -15.51
CA PRO A 58 -6.57 15.53 -16.25
C PRO A 58 -5.12 15.06 -16.12
N HIS A 59 -4.94 13.76 -15.93
CA HIS A 59 -3.64 13.10 -15.92
C HIS A 59 -3.69 11.88 -16.85
N GLU A 60 -2.59 11.61 -17.55
CA GLU A 60 -2.51 10.42 -18.40
C GLU A 60 -2.52 9.13 -17.58
N LEU A 61 -2.93 8.02 -18.20
CA LEU A 61 -2.84 6.72 -17.54
C LEU A 61 -1.38 6.41 -17.24
N ILE A 62 -1.11 6.00 -15.99
CA ILE A 62 0.25 5.69 -15.54
C ILE A 62 0.71 4.34 -16.12
N GLU A 63 -0.23 3.45 -16.47
CA GLU A 63 0.02 2.17 -17.16
C GLU A 63 -1.13 1.88 -18.15
N ALA A 64 -0.80 1.29 -19.30
CA ALA A 64 -1.73 0.83 -20.35
C ALA A 64 -1.79 -0.69 -20.39
#